data_AF-A0A0F5HVR3-F1
#
_entry.id   AF-A0A0F5HVR3-F1
#
_cell.length_a   1.000
_cell.length_b   1.000
_cell.length_c   1.000
_cell.angle_alpha   90.00
_cell.angle_beta   90.00
_cell.angle_gamma   90.00
#
_symmetry.space_group_name_H-M   'P 1'
#
loop_
_entity.id
_entity.type
_entity.pdbx_description
1 polymer ?
#
loop_
_entity_poly.entity_id
_entity_poly.type
_entity_poly.pdbx_seq_one_letter_code
_entity_poly.pdbx_strand_id
1 'polypeptide(L)' 'MTQEAVEELVKSINDVRRTMIVTGLRKGLNNDETLRYSKELDKLIHKYQLAVSRFSL' A
#
# COMPACT_ATOMS: atom_id res chain seq x y z
N MET A 1 -8.20 6.81 14.47
CA MET A 1 -7.63 5.48 14.17
C MET A 1 -6.71 5.14 15.33
N THR A 2 -6.70 3.90 15.84
CA THR A 2 -5.79 3.52 16.93
C THR A 2 -4.38 3.32 16.41
N GLN A 3 -3.38 3.34 17.30
CA GLN A 3 -1.99 3.03 16.95
C GLN A 3 -1.85 1.63 16.31
N GLU A 4 -2.51 0.63 16.89
CA GLU A 4 -2.58 -0.73 16.34
C GLU A 4 -3.14 -0.77 14.91
N ALA A 5 -4.19 0.01 14.63
CA ALA A 5 -4.74 0.10 13.28
C ALA A 5 -3.81 0.82 12.28
N VAL A 6 -2.92 1.71 12.74
CA VAL A 6 -1.85 2.30 11.91
C VAL A 6 -0.80 1.24 11.59
N GLU A 7 -0.41 0.44 12.57
CA GLU A 7 0.60 -0.61 12.40
C GLU A 7 0.14 -1.70 11.42
N GLU A 8 -1.10 -2.17 11.54
CA GLU A 8 -1.69 -3.11 10.58
C GLU A 8 -1.82 -2.51 9.16
N LEU A 9 -2.08 -1.21 9.07
CA LEU A 9 -2.09 -0.51 7.78
C LEU A 9 -0.69 -0.45 7.16
N VAL A 10 0.35 -0.16 7.95
CA VAL A 10 1.75 -0.15 7.50
C VAL A 10 2.19 -1.55 7.04
N LYS A 11 1.81 -2.59 7.78
CA LYS A 11 2.05 -3.99 7.40
C LYS A 11 1.41 -4.31 6.04
N SER A 12 0.13 -3.96 5.87
CA SER A 12 -0.60 -4.15 4.61
C SER A 12 0.07 -3.42 3.44
N ILE A 13 0.53 -2.18 3.64
CA ILE A 13 1.29 -1.41 2.64
C ILE A 13 2.55 -2.17 2.22
N ASN A 14 3.30 -2.71 3.18
CA ASN A 14 4.55 -3.42 2.91
C ASN A 14 4.32 -4.74 2.17
N ASP A 15 3.25 -5.47 2.52
CA ASP A 15 2.90 -6.74 1.89
C ASP A 15 2.46 -6.54 0.43
N VAL A 16 1.59 -5.56 0.17
CA VAL A 16 1.17 -5.22 -1.20
C VAL A 16 2.35 -4.70 -2.01
N ARG A 17 3.22 -3.85 -1.44
CA ARG A 17 4.44 -3.37 -2.12
C ARG A 17 5.35 -4.52 -2.53
N ARG A 18 5.61 -5.47 -1.63
CA ARG A 18 6.44 -6.65 -1.93
C ARG A 18 5.83 -7.46 -3.06
N THR A 19 4.52 -7.69 -3.01
CA THR A 19 3.80 -8.46 -4.03
C THR A 19 3.83 -7.76 -5.39
N MET A 20 3.61 -6.44 -5.42
CA MET A 20 3.70 -5.62 -6.64
C MET A 20 5.10 -5.71 -7.26
N ILE A 21 6.17 -5.54 -6.47
CA ILE A 21 7.55 -5.60 -6.96
C ILE A 21 7.85 -6.98 -7.55
N VAL A 22 7.55 -8.06 -6.83
CA VAL A 22 7.77 -9.42 -7.34
C VAL A 22 6.99 -9.67 -8.62
N THR A 23 5.73 -9.21 -8.70
CA THR A 23 4.90 -9.36 -9.89
C THR A 23 5.45 -8.55 -11.06
N GLY A 24 5.86 -7.30 -10.82
CA GLY A 24 6.48 -6.43 -11.82
C GLY A 24 7.78 -6.98 -12.38
N LEU A 25 8.63 -7.59 -11.52
CA LEU A 25 9.86 -8.27 -11.94
C LEU A 25 9.58 -9.52 -12.78
N ARG A 26 8.49 -10.25 -12.50
CA ARG A 26 8.17 -11.52 -13.17
C ARG A 26 7.34 -11.35 -14.44
N LYS A 27 6.41 -10.39 -14.45
CA LYS A 27 5.38 -10.22 -15.50
C LYS A 27 5.47 -8.89 -16.24
N GLY A 28 6.32 -7.96 -15.78
CA GLY A 28 6.42 -6.61 -16.30
C GLY A 28 5.53 -5.61 -15.58
N LEU A 29 5.91 -4.33 -15.66
CA LEU A 29 5.20 -3.23 -14.98
C LEU A 29 3.82 -2.93 -15.60
N ASN A 30 3.66 -3.19 -16.89
CA ASN A 30 2.40 -2.99 -17.62
C ASN A 30 1.46 -4.20 -17.52
N ASN A 31 1.83 -5.26 -16.79
CA ASN A 31 0.94 -6.40 -16.58
C ASN A 31 -0.25 -6.00 -15.70
N ASP A 32 -1.44 -6.50 -16.03
CA ASP A 32 -2.68 -6.18 -15.32
C ASP A 32 -2.62 -6.46 -13.81
N GLU A 33 -1.93 -7.52 -13.39
CA GLU A 33 -1.76 -7.80 -11.95
C GLU A 33 -0.85 -6.78 -11.27
N THR A 34 0.25 -6.38 -11.93
CA THR A 34 1.14 -5.34 -11.41
C THR A 34 0.40 -4.01 -11.27
N LEU A 35 -0.39 -3.65 -12.27
CA LEU A 35 -1.24 -2.45 -12.24
C LEU A 35 -2.33 -2.53 -11.17
N ARG A 36 -2.91 -3.72 -10.94
CA ARG A 36 -3.87 -3.95 -9.86
C ARG A 36 -3.23 -3.71 -8.49
N TYR A 37 -2.06 -4.30 -8.23
CA TYR A 37 -1.36 -4.10 -6.97
C TYR A 37 -0.89 -2.65 -6.77
N SER A 38 -0.51 -1.94 -7.85
CA SER A 38 -0.21 -0.51 -7.79
C SER A 38 -1.41 0.31 -7.31
N LYS A 39 -2.59 0.07 -7.88
CA LYS A 39 -3.84 0.76 -7.49
C LYS A 39 -4.24 0.45 -6.05
N GLU A 40 -4.00 -0.78 -5.58
CA GLU A 40 -4.25 -1.17 -4.20
C GLU A 40 -3.27 -0.50 -3.23
N LEU A 41 -1.98 -0.46 -3.60
CA LEU A 41 -0.94 0.20 -2.83
C LEU A 41 -1.24 1.69 -2.66
N ASP A 42 -1.66 2.38 -3.74
CA ASP A 42 -2.04 3.80 -3.70
C ASP A 42 -3.18 4.07 -2.70
N LYS A 43 -4.20 3.20 -2.66
CA LYS A 43 -5.31 3.33 -1.71
C LYS A 43 -4.85 3.20 -0.26
N LEU A 44 -3.96 2.24 0.02
CA LEU A 44 -3.43 2.01 1.36
C LEU A 44 -2.55 3.18 1.81
N ILE A 45 -1.69 3.69 0.92
CA ILE A 45 -0.85 4.87 1.18
C ILE A 45 -1.73 6.09 1.45
N HIS A 46 -2.77 6.33 0.63
CA HIS A 46 -3.69 7.43 0.85
C HIS A 46 -4.40 7.33 2.21
N LYS A 47 -4.86 6.14 2.60
CA LYS A 47 -5.45 5.89 3.92
C LYS A 47 -4.46 6.20 5.05
N TYR A 48 -3.19 5.83 4.89
CA TYR A 48 -2.15 6.11 5.88
C TYR A 48 -1.88 7.61 5.99
N GLN A 49 -1.79 8.33 4.87
CA GLN A 49 -1.63 9.78 4.85
C GLN A 49 -2.78 10.47 5.59
N LEU A 50 -4.04 10.10 5.29
CA LEU A 50 -5.20 10.64 6.00
C LEU A 50 -5.18 10.34 7.50
N ALA A 51 -4.69 9.16 7.88
CA ALA A 51 -4.57 8.79 9.28
C ALA A 51 -3.51 9.61 10.01
N VAL A 52 -2.31 9.76 9.44
CA VAL A 52 -1.19 10.50 10.05
C VAL A 52 -1.44 12.01 10.05
N SER A 53 -2.00 12.57 8.97
CA SER A 53 -2.34 14.00 8.89
C SER A 53 -3.40 14.42 9.92
N ARG A 54 -4.19 13.48 10.45
CA ARG A 54 -5.13 13.75 11.56
C ARG A 54 -4.47 13.86 12.93
N PHE A 55 -3.22 13.43 13.07
CA PHE A 55 -2.46 13.54 14.34
C PHE A 55 -1.56 14.78 14.40
N SER A 56 -1.51 15.58 13.34
CA SER A 56 -0.74 16.83 13.28
C SER A 56 -1.59 18.10 13.53
N LEU A 57 -2.73 17.96 14.22
CA LEU A 57 -3.60 19.03 14.76
C LEU A 57 -3.83 18.76 16.26
#